data_AF-A0A7J9WQX0-F1
#
_entry.id   AF-A0A7J9WQX0-F1
#
_cell.length_a   1.000
_cell.length_b   1.000
_cell.length_c   1.000
_cell.angle_alpha   90.00
_cell.angle_beta   90.00
_cell.angle_gamma   90.00
#
_symmetry.space_group_name_H-M   'P 1'
#
loop_
_entity.id
_entity.type
_entity.pdbx_description
1 polymer ?
#
loop_
_entity_poly.entity_id
_entity_poly.type
_entity_poly.pdbx_seq_one_letter_code
_entity_poly.pdbx_strand_id
1 'polypeptide(L)' 'RREELGLSQTLVAARMGTSQSAVARLEGGGTDVRMSTLERYAAAVGQTLRYGLGDASTSSADLP' A
#
# COMPACT_ATOMS: atom_id res chain seq x y z
N ARG A 1 -7.82 1.99 -6.11
CA ARG A 1 -8.03 2.66 -4.80
C ARG A 1 -7.97 4.19 -4.81
N ARG A 2 -6.84 4.85 -5.13
CA ARG A 2 -6.85 6.33 -5.26
C ARG A 2 -7.89 6.83 -6.28
N GLU A 3 -8.08 6.08 -7.37
CA GLU A 3 -9.05 6.37 -8.43
C GLU A 3 -10.50 6.26 -7.94
N GLU A 4 -10.81 5.26 -7.11
CA GLU A 4 -12.12 5.12 -6.46
C GLU A 4 -12.45 6.32 -5.55
N LEU A 5 -11.41 6.98 -5.03
CA LEU A 5 -11.51 8.17 -4.19
C LEU A 5 -11.41 9.48 -4.99
N GLY A 6 -11.28 9.42 -6.33
CA GLY A 6 -11.11 10.59 -7.19
C GLY A 6 -9.80 11.36 -6.96
N LEU A 7 -8.79 10.73 -6.36
CA LEU A 7 -7.52 11.39 -6.03
C LEU A 7 -6.51 11.27 -7.18
N SER A 8 -5.90 12.39 -7.56
CA SER A 8 -4.77 12.39 -8.50
C SER A 8 -3.47 11.96 -7.83
N GLN A 9 -2.52 11.43 -8.61
CA GLN A 9 -1.20 11.06 -8.09
C GLN A 9 -0.45 12.26 -7.49
N THR A 10 -0.60 13.46 -8.07
CA THR A 10 0.00 14.70 -7.54
C THR A 10 -0.56 15.05 -6.17
N LEU A 11 -1.87 14.89 -5.97
CA LEU A 11 -2.51 15.16 -4.67
C LEU A 11 -2.04 14.16 -3.60
N VAL A 12 -1.96 12.87 -3.96
CA VAL A 12 -1.41 11.84 -3.06
C VAL A 12 0.05 12.13 -2.73
N ALA A 13 0.85 12.51 -3.72
CA ALA A 13 2.25 12.86 -3.54
C ALA A 13 2.44 14.05 -2.57
N ALA A 14 1.62 15.09 -2.72
CA ALA A 14 1.61 16.22 -1.80
C ALA A 14 1.28 15.79 -0.35
N ARG A 15 0.26 14.93 -0.17
CA ARG A 15 -0.07 14.37 1.16
C ARG A 15 1.04 13.50 1.76
N MET A 16 1.78 12.79 0.92
CA MET A 16 2.91 11.96 1.34
C MET A 16 4.21 12.75 1.56
N GLY A 17 4.28 14.01 1.13
CA GLY A 17 5.52 14.79 1.10
C GLY A 17 6.55 14.21 0.12
N THR A 18 6.10 13.76 -1.06
CA THR A 18 6.96 13.16 -2.10
C THR A 18 6.61 13.68 -3.50
N SER A 19 7.27 13.17 -4.54
CA SER A 19 6.99 13.57 -5.93
C SER A 19 5.89 12.71 -6.57
N GLN A 20 5.17 13.26 -7.55
CA GLN A 20 4.21 12.50 -8.35
C GLN A 20 4.86 11.28 -9.02
N SER A 21 6.09 11.42 -9.51
CA SER A 21 6.86 10.32 -10.10
C SER A 21 7.20 9.20 -9.09
N ALA A 22 7.39 9.54 -7.81
CA ALA A 22 7.57 8.54 -6.76
C ALA A 22 6.28 7.76 -6.49
N VAL A 23 5.12 8.43 -6.49
CA VAL A 23 3.80 7.77 -6.39
C VAL A 23 3.53 6.91 -7.63
N ALA A 24 3.83 7.40 -8.83
CA ALA A 24 3.65 6.63 -10.06
C ALA A 24 4.50 5.34 -10.08
N ARG A 25 5.76 5.40 -9.59
CA ARG A 25 6.59 4.20 -9.44
C ARG A 25 6.04 3.23 -8.38
N LEU A 26 5.57 3.77 -7.25
CA LEU A 26 4.96 2.96 -6.20
C LEU A 26 3.75 2.17 -6.72
N GLU A 27 2.90 2.82 -7.51
CA GLU A 27 1.68 2.23 -8.07
C GLU A 27 1.94 1.34 -9.29
N GLY A 28 2.95 1.67 -10.09
CA GLY A 28 3.34 0.90 -11.28
C GLY A 28 3.94 -0.48 -10.95
N GLY A 29 4.32 -0.71 -9.68
CA GLY A 29 5.00 -1.93 -9.27
C GLY A 29 6.43 -2.01 -9.81
N GLY A 30 7.20 -3.01 -9.35
CA GLY A 30 8.56 -3.26 -9.84
C GLY A 30 9.68 -2.64 -9.01
N THR A 31 9.39 -2.11 -7.81
CA THR A 31 10.43 -1.72 -6.84
C THR A 31 10.18 -2.44 -5.53
N ASP A 32 11.25 -2.87 -4.86
CA ASP A 32 11.19 -3.34 -3.48
C ASP A 32 10.92 -2.12 -2.57
N VAL A 33 9.64 -1.92 -2.25
CA VAL A 33 9.16 -0.73 -1.53
C VAL A 33 9.19 -1.02 -0.03
N ARG A 34 9.77 -0.09 0.72
CA ARG A 34 9.74 -0.13 2.19
C ARG A 34 8.30 -0.11 2.72
N MET A 35 8.03 -0.88 3.77
CA MET A 35 6.74 -0.87 4.48
C MET A 35 6.30 0.54 4.90
N SER A 36 7.23 1.37 5.40
CA SER A 36 6.93 2.76 5.78
C SER A 36 6.46 3.65 4.61
N THR A 37 6.80 3.30 3.38
CA THR A 37 6.28 3.98 2.18
C THR A 37 4.86 3.54 1.88
N LEU A 38 4.55 2.25 2.03
CA LEU A 38 3.19 1.71 1.89
C LEU A 38 2.25 2.28 2.96
N GLU A 39 2.72 2.40 4.19
CA GLU A 39 1.96 3.00 5.30
C GLU A 39 1.64 4.48 5.03
N ARG A 40 2.62 5.28 4.60
CA ARG A 40 2.39 6.68 4.22
C ARG A 40 1.43 6.82 3.04
N TYR A 41 1.52 5.93 2.06
CA TYR A 41 0.57 5.91 0.94
C TYR A 41 -0.84 5.59 1.43
N ALA A 42 -1.00 4.56 2.26
CA ALA A 42 -2.28 4.20 2.88
C ALA A 42 -2.88 5.39 3.63
N ALA A 43 -2.07 6.06 4.48
CA ALA A 43 -2.50 7.26 5.20
C ALA A 43 -2.91 8.40 4.25
N ALA A 44 -2.17 8.64 3.17
CA ALA A 44 -2.46 9.69 2.19
C ALA A 44 -3.78 9.46 1.42
N VAL A 45 -4.21 8.20 1.29
CA VAL A 45 -5.51 7.83 0.73
C VAL A 45 -6.58 7.57 1.79
N GLY A 46 -6.32 7.91 3.06
CA GLY A 46 -7.30 7.79 4.15
C GLY A 46 -7.55 6.35 4.62
N GLN A 47 -6.53 5.49 4.54
CA GLN A 47 -6.61 4.09 4.90
C GLN A 47 -5.49 3.63 5.83
N THR A 48 -5.66 2.43 6.37
CA THR A 48 -4.67 1.77 7.22
C THR A 48 -4.21 0.48 6.55
N LEU A 49 -2.90 0.28 6.50
CA LEU A 49 -2.30 -0.96 6.02
C LEU A 49 -2.46 -2.05 7.10
N ARG A 50 -2.97 -3.21 6.71
CA ARG A 50 -2.95 -4.43 7.54
C ARG A 50 -2.19 -5.51 6.79
N TYR A 51 -1.23 -6.13 7.45
CA TYR A 51 -0.50 -7.27 6.94
C TYR A 51 -0.37 -8.31 8.05
N GLY A 52 -0.34 -9.58 7.66
CA GLY A 52 -0.19 -10.71 8.56
C GLY A 52 0.69 -11.75 7.89
N LEU A 53 1.43 -12.49 8.70
CA LEU A 53 2.17 -13.66 8.25
C LEU A 53 1.28 -14.87 8.51
N GLY A 54 1.11 -15.71 7.49
CA GLY A 54 0.51 -17.03 7.66
C GLY A 54 1.59 -18.09 7.79
N ASP A 55 1.30 -19.16 8.51
CA ASP A 55 2.20 -20.31 8.55
C ASP A 55 2.24 -20.97 7.18
N ALA A 56 3.46 -21.20 6.68
CA ALA A 56 3.70 -21.92 5.42
C ALA A 56 3.20 -23.38 5.47
N SER A 57 2.81 -23.86 6.66
CA SER A 57 2.33 -25.21 6.93
C SER A 57 0.92 -25.19 7.48
N THR A 58 -0.03 -24.59 6.76
CA THR A 58 -1.43 -25.03 6.89
C THR A 58 -1.66 -26.17 5.90
N SER A 59 -1.14 -27.35 6.24
CA SER A 59 -1.59 -28.60 5.63
C SER A 59 -2.36 -29.39 6.69
N SER A 60 -3.68 -29.37 6.52
CA SER A 60 -4.66 -30.40 6.89
C SER A 60 -4.85 -30.75 8.37
N ALA A 61 -6.10 -30.57 8.82
CA ALA A 61 -6.73 -31.13 10.01
C ALA A 61 -6.38 -30.50 11.38
N ASP A 62 -7.19 -29.54 11.83
CA ASP A 62 -8.00 -29.77 13.04
C ASP A 62 -9.21 -28.81 13.11
N LEU A 63 -10.35 -29.40 13.48
CA LEU A 63 -11.72 -28.87 13.62
C LEU A 63 -11.88 -28.13 14.98
N PRO A 64 -13.03 -27.49 15.31
CA PRO A 64 -14.38 -28.09 15.41
C PRO A 64 -15.34 -27.80 14.25
#